data_AF-A0A645ECC9-F1
#
_entry.id   AF-A0A645ECC9-F1
#
_cell.length_a   1.000
_cell.length_b   1.000
_cell.length_c   1.000
_cell.angle_alpha   90.00
_cell.angle_beta   90.00
_cell.angle_gamma   90.00
#
_symmetry.space_group_name_H-M   'P 1'
#
loop_
_entity.id
_entity.type
_entity.pdbx_description
1 polymer ?
#
loop_
_entity_poly.entity_id
_entity_poly.type
_entity_poly.pdbx_seq_one_letter_code
_entity_poly.pdbx_strand_id
1 'polypeptide(L)'
;MLHRGSYDTTGEHIEAWSAGRVWRILGLTNEFTRFDRILFFASIIWTLVWTGCFLMGTLGQFVFQWEPLQWLIMWKFYVMLGFFLGIGTTVWFLIGGFVDIGKLFKTLGSDVRNYEDDGRVIDGKNAGE
;
A
#
# COMPACT_ATOMS: atom_id res chain seq x y z
N MET A 1 4.41 28.62 -1.56
CA MET A 1 3.47 27.91 -2.48
C MET A 1 2.03 27.89 -1.93
N LEU A 2 1.31 29.00 -1.96
CA LEU A 2 -0.13 29.03 -1.67
C LEU A 2 -0.90 29.87 -2.70
N HIS A 3 -0.60 29.63 -3.98
CA HIS A 3 -1.54 29.91 -5.06
C HIS A 3 -1.81 28.62 -5.84
N ARG A 4 -2.81 27.83 -5.43
CA ARG A 4 -3.30 26.67 -6.21
C ARG A 4 -4.39 27.06 -7.21
N GLY A 5 -4.64 28.36 -7.43
CA GLY A 5 -5.82 28.83 -8.18
C GLY A 5 -7.09 28.09 -7.72
N SER A 6 -8.00 27.72 -8.62
CA SER A 6 -9.12 26.85 -8.29
C SER A 6 -8.75 25.36 -8.37
N TYR A 7 -7.88 24.89 -7.46
CA TYR A 7 -7.53 23.46 -7.24
C TYR A 7 -6.59 22.82 -8.26
N ASP A 8 -5.45 23.43 -8.59
CA ASP A 8 -4.46 22.79 -9.46
C ASP A 8 -3.97 21.43 -8.89
N THR A 9 -4.37 20.34 -9.54
CA THR A 9 -3.99 18.94 -9.28
C THR A 9 -3.10 18.36 -10.40
N THR A 10 -2.70 19.20 -11.37
CA THR A 10 -2.13 18.78 -12.67
C THR A 10 -0.78 18.05 -12.54
N GLY A 11 -0.12 18.12 -11.37
CA GLY A 11 1.09 17.36 -11.05
C GLY A 11 1.04 16.55 -9.76
N GLU A 12 -0.12 16.46 -9.09
CA GLU A 12 -0.23 15.82 -7.77
C GLU A 12 -0.46 14.31 -7.87
N HIS A 13 -1.12 13.87 -8.95
CA HIS A 13 -1.38 12.46 -9.23
C HIS A 13 -0.58 12.03 -10.46
N ILE A 14 0.40 11.15 -10.25
CA ILE A 14 1.09 10.49 -11.36
C ILE A 14 0.23 9.30 -11.76
N GLU A 15 -0.50 9.41 -12.87
CA GLU A 15 -1.25 8.28 -13.42
C GLU A 15 -0.28 7.21 -13.92
N ALA A 16 -0.10 6.16 -13.12
CA ALA A 16 0.71 4.99 -13.46
C ALA A 16 -0.06 3.99 -14.36
N TRP A 17 -1.40 4.07 -14.38
CA TRP A 17 -2.29 3.18 -15.12
C TRP A 17 -3.71 3.76 -15.26
N SER A 18 -4.50 3.30 -16.25
CA SER A 18 -5.93 3.64 -16.39
C SER A 18 -6.83 2.55 -15.79
N ALA A 19 -7.29 2.75 -14.55
CA ALA A 19 -8.17 1.82 -13.85
C ALA A 19 -9.61 1.95 -14.37
N GLY A 20 -10.15 0.86 -14.92
CA GLY A 20 -11.57 0.78 -15.31
C GLY A 20 -12.51 0.97 -14.12
N ARG A 21 -13.78 1.31 -14.39
CA ARG A 21 -14.79 1.66 -13.37
C ARG A 21 -14.91 0.63 -12.23
N VAL A 22 -14.82 -0.66 -12.55
CA VAL A 22 -14.90 -1.76 -11.57
C VAL A 22 -13.70 -1.77 -10.61
N TRP A 23 -12.50 -1.54 -11.13
CA TRP A 23 -11.26 -1.52 -10.35
C TRP A 23 -11.23 -0.34 -9.39
N ARG A 24 -11.76 0.81 -9.82
CA ARG A 24 -11.87 2.00 -8.98
C ARG A 24 -12.81 1.81 -7.78
N ILE A 25 -13.89 1.04 -7.95
CA ILE A 25 -14.80 0.67 -6.85
C ILE A 25 -14.09 -0.23 -5.83
N LEU A 26 -13.20 -1.11 -6.30
CA LEU A 26 -12.38 -1.97 -5.44
C LEU A 26 -11.17 -1.23 -4.82
N GLY A 27 -11.03 0.08 -5.04
CA GLY A 27 -9.96 0.89 -4.48
C GLY A 27 -8.67 0.92 -5.31
N LEU A 28 -8.61 0.26 -6.47
CA LEU A 28 -7.50 0.43 -7.42
C LEU A 28 -7.66 1.76 -8.16
N THR A 29 -6.87 2.75 -7.75
CA THR A 29 -6.79 4.04 -8.42
C THR A 29 -5.69 4.06 -9.49
N ASN A 30 -5.66 5.11 -10.31
CA ASN A 30 -4.69 5.27 -11.39
C ASN A 30 -3.24 5.44 -10.89
N GLU A 31 -3.06 5.71 -9.60
CA GLU A 31 -1.76 5.95 -8.96
C GLU A 31 -1.02 4.66 -8.61
N PHE A 32 -1.71 3.52 -8.64
CA PHE A 32 -1.11 2.25 -8.24
C PHE A 32 0.03 1.86 -9.19
N THR A 33 1.22 1.73 -8.63
CA THR A 33 2.37 1.23 -9.39
C THR A 33 2.15 -0.24 -9.79
N ARG A 34 2.97 -0.75 -10.71
CA ARG A 34 2.91 -2.17 -11.10
C ARG A 34 3.12 -3.10 -9.90
N PHE A 35 3.99 -2.71 -8.98
CA PHE A 35 4.29 -3.50 -7.79
C PHE A 35 3.13 -3.47 -6.78
N ASP A 36 2.51 -2.31 -6.56
CA ASP A 36 1.37 -2.19 -5.65
C ASP A 36 0.18 -3.02 -6.11
N ARG A 37 -0.03 -3.12 -7.44
CA ARG A 37 -1.06 -4.00 -8.01
C ARG A 37 -0.76 -5.47 -7.75
N ILE A 38 0.50 -5.89 -7.89
CA ILE A 38 0.90 -7.28 -7.59
C ILE A 38 0.64 -7.57 -6.11
N LEU A 39 1.00 -6.68 -5.20
CA LEU A 39 0.72 -6.84 -3.77
C LEU A 39 -0.78 -6.90 -3.48
N PHE A 40 -1.57 -6.04 -4.11
CA PHE A 40 -3.02 -6.06 -3.97
C PHE A 40 -3.60 -7.42 -4.39
N PHE A 41 -3.33 -7.89 -5.60
CA PHE A 41 -3.84 -9.18 -6.07
C PHE A 41 -3.27 -10.35 -5.26
N ALA A 42 -2.00 -10.29 -4.86
CA ALA A 42 -1.40 -11.30 -4.00
C ALA A 42 -2.14 -11.39 -2.65
N SER A 43 -2.52 -10.25 -2.06
CA SER A 43 -3.28 -10.22 -0.81
C SER A 43 -4.68 -10.81 -0.95
N ILE A 44 -5.39 -10.54 -2.05
CA ILE A 44 -6.68 -11.16 -2.34
C ILE A 44 -6.55 -12.67 -2.51
N ILE A 45 -5.61 -13.11 -3.35
CA ILE A 45 -5.37 -14.54 -3.60
C ILE A 45 -4.98 -15.23 -2.28
N TRP A 46 -4.13 -14.59 -1.48
CA TRP A 46 -3.75 -15.07 -0.15
C TRP A 46 -4.97 -15.35 0.73
N THR A 47 -5.86 -14.37 0.89
CA THR A 47 -7.09 -14.52 1.67
C THR A 47 -7.97 -15.63 1.09
N LEU A 48 -8.16 -15.68 -0.22
CA LEU A 48 -8.99 -16.70 -0.86
C LEU A 48 -8.44 -18.12 -0.69
N VAL A 49 -7.12 -18.30 -0.78
CA VAL A 49 -6.46 -19.59 -0.55
C VAL A 49 -6.72 -20.07 0.87
N TRP A 50 -6.54 -19.20 1.87
CA TRP A 50 -6.79 -19.57 3.27
C TRP A 50 -8.27 -19.81 3.56
N THR A 51 -9.18 -19.04 2.97
CA THR A 51 -10.62 -19.33 3.02
C THR A 51 -10.91 -20.71 2.43
N GLY A 52 -10.31 -21.05 1.28
CA GLY A 52 -10.43 -22.38 0.67
C GLY A 52 -9.91 -23.50 1.58
N CYS A 53 -8.71 -23.33 2.15
CA CYS A 53 -8.13 -24.28 3.12
C CYS A 53 -9.04 -24.47 4.33
N PHE A 54 -9.59 -23.37 4.86
CA PHE A 54 -10.52 -23.41 5.98
C PHE A 54 -11.80 -24.19 5.62
N LEU A 55 -12.42 -23.88 4.49
CA LEU A 55 -13.62 -24.58 4.00
C LEU A 55 -13.36 -26.08 3.80
N MET A 56 -12.22 -26.44 3.21
CA MET A 56 -11.81 -27.85 3.05
C MET A 56 -11.60 -28.54 4.41
N GLY A 57 -10.96 -27.88 5.37
CA GLY A 57 -10.79 -28.40 6.73
C GLY A 57 -12.12 -28.62 7.45
N THR A 58 -13.06 -27.67 7.30
CA THR A 58 -14.41 -27.79 7.86
C THR A 58 -15.19 -28.94 7.20
N LEU A 59 -15.20 -29.02 5.86
CA LEU A 59 -15.84 -30.13 5.13
C LEU A 59 -15.21 -31.48 5.50
N GLY A 60 -13.89 -31.52 5.65
CA GLY A 60 -13.13 -32.67 6.13
C GLY A 60 -13.62 -33.18 7.48
N GLN A 61 -13.82 -32.27 8.43
CA GLN A 61 -14.36 -32.58 9.75
C GLN A 61 -15.77 -33.17 9.68
N PHE A 62 -16.68 -32.57 8.91
CA PHE A 62 -18.07 -33.02 8.85
C PHE A 62 -18.25 -34.33 8.08
N VAL A 63 -17.57 -34.48 6.93
CA VAL A 63 -17.76 -35.62 6.02
C VAL A 63 -16.89 -36.81 6.41
N PHE A 64 -15.62 -36.56 6.75
CA PHE A 64 -14.62 -37.61 6.96
C PHE A 64 -14.24 -37.80 8.44
N GLN A 65 -14.86 -37.04 9.36
CA GLN A 65 -14.64 -37.13 10.80
C GLN A 65 -13.14 -37.07 11.16
N TRP A 66 -12.44 -36.09 10.58
CA TRP A 66 -11.02 -35.89 10.87
C TRP A 66 -10.76 -35.74 12.36
N GLU A 67 -9.60 -36.25 12.79
CA GLU A 67 -9.20 -36.07 14.17
C GLU A 67 -8.86 -34.58 14.43
N PRO A 68 -9.05 -34.09 15.67
CA PRO A 68 -8.71 -32.71 16.03
C PRO A 68 -7.23 -32.33 15.80
N LEU A 69 -6.35 -33.32 15.71
CA LEU A 69 -4.91 -33.12 15.50
C LEU A 69 -4.62 -32.46 14.13
N GLN A 70 -5.38 -32.79 13.09
CA GLN A 70 -5.23 -32.27 11.73
C GLN A 70 -5.49 -30.76 11.72
N TRP A 71 -6.48 -30.31 12.49
CA TRP A 71 -6.78 -28.90 12.72
C TRP A 71 -5.63 -28.16 13.40
N LEU A 72 -5.04 -28.78 14.43
CA LEU A 72 -3.88 -28.21 15.13
C LEU A 72 -2.66 -28.10 14.21
N ILE A 73 -2.40 -29.10 13.37
CA ILE A 73 -1.29 -29.07 12.41
C ILE A 73 -1.49 -27.94 11.39
N MET A 74 -2.70 -27.79 10.86
CA MET A 74 -3.03 -26.72 9.91
C MET A 74 -2.83 -25.33 10.54
N TRP A 75 -3.35 -25.09 11.75
CA TRP A 75 -3.15 -23.83 12.47
C TRP A 75 -1.69 -23.57 12.82
N LYS A 76 -0.96 -24.60 13.28
CA LYS A 76 0.47 -24.48 13.56
C LYS A 76 1.23 -24.01 12.32
N PHE A 77 0.95 -24.62 11.17
CA PHE A 77 1.55 -24.21 9.90
C PHE A 77 1.19 -22.77 9.53
N TYR A 78 -0.09 -22.38 9.62
CA TYR A 78 -0.55 -21.02 9.35
C TYR A 78 0.17 -19.97 10.21
N VAL A 79 0.24 -20.22 11.53
CA VAL A 79 0.88 -19.31 12.49
C VAL A 79 2.39 -19.23 12.26
N MET A 80 3.08 -20.37 12.08
CA MET A 80 4.53 -20.36 11.84
C MET A 80 4.87 -19.65 10.53
N LEU A 81 4.09 -19.88 9.48
CA LEU A 81 4.27 -19.16 8.21
C LEU A 81 4.08 -17.66 8.40
N GLY A 82 3.00 -17.25 9.09
CA GLY A 82 2.74 -15.85 9.41
C GLY A 82 3.86 -15.19 10.23
N PHE A 83 4.46 -15.93 11.16
CA PHE A 83 5.60 -15.47 11.95
C PHE A 83 6.82 -15.16 11.07
N PHE A 84 7.20 -16.07 10.17
CA PHE A 84 8.33 -15.84 9.26
C PHE A 84 8.05 -14.72 8.24
N LEU A 85 6.84 -14.67 7.68
CA LEU A 85 6.44 -13.56 6.82
C LEU A 85 6.44 -12.22 7.57
N GLY A 86 5.99 -12.20 8.82
CA GLY A 86 5.99 -11.01 9.68
C GLY A 86 7.41 -10.47 9.88
N ILE A 87 8.37 -11.35 10.18
CA ILE A 87 9.78 -10.95 10.30
C ILE A 87 10.30 -10.40 8.97
N GLY A 88 10.08 -11.13 7.87
CA GLY A 88 10.55 -10.72 6.54
C GLY A 88 9.98 -9.37 6.10
N THR A 89 8.68 -9.18 6.27
CA THR A 89 8.01 -7.91 5.94
C THR A 89 8.45 -6.78 6.85
N THR A 90 8.65 -7.03 8.14
CA THR A 90 9.18 -6.02 9.07
C THR A 90 10.56 -5.53 8.64
N VAL A 91 11.49 -6.45 8.33
CA VAL A 91 12.84 -6.09 7.86
C VAL A 91 12.76 -5.32 6.55
N TRP A 92 11.94 -5.79 5.61
CA TRP A 92 11.77 -5.14 4.30
C TRP A 92 11.21 -3.72 4.42
N PHE A 93 10.12 -3.53 5.19
CA PHE A 93 9.54 -2.21 5.42
C PHE A 93 10.47 -1.28 6.20
N LEU A 94 11.24 -1.82 7.15
CA LEU A 94 12.21 -1.03 7.91
C LEU A 94 13.30 -0.48 6.99
N ILE A 95 13.91 -1.32 6.16
CA ILE A 95 14.92 -0.89 5.18
C ILE A 95 14.32 0.10 4.18
N GLY A 96 13.15 -0.22 3.60
CA GLY A 96 12.47 0.66 2.64
C GLY A 96 12.13 2.02 3.24
N GLY A 97 11.60 2.04 4.46
CA GLY A 97 11.24 3.26 5.19
C GLY A 97 12.45 4.15 5.46
N PHE A 98 13.59 3.60 5.91
CA PHE A 98 14.81 4.39 6.10
C PHE A 98 15.34 4.97 4.79
N VAL A 99 15.32 4.20 3.70
CA VAL A 99 15.74 4.67 2.38
C VAL A 99 14.84 5.82 1.89
N ASP A 100 13.53 5.70 2.04
CA ASP A 100 12.59 6.71 1.57
C ASP A 100 12.63 7.99 2.41
N ILE A 101 12.84 7.89 3.72
CA ILE A 101 13.12 9.06 4.58
C ILE A 101 14.39 9.77 4.12
N GLY A 102 15.45 9.02 3.80
CA GLY A 102 16.70 9.59 3.28
C GLY A 102 16.49 10.35 1.96
N LYS A 103 15.70 9.78 1.04
CA LYS A 103 15.33 10.45 -0.21
C LYS A 103 14.54 11.72 0.04
N LEU A 104 13.57 11.68 0.96
CA LEU A 104 12.76 12.85 1.33
C LEU A 104 13.64 14.01 1.79
N PHE A 105 14.54 13.79 2.74
CA PHE A 105 15.45 14.84 3.22
C PHE A 105 16.38 15.37 2.12
N LYS A 106 16.86 14.49 1.23
CA LYS A 106 17.67 14.91 0.08
C LYS A 106 16.89 15.82 -0.86
N THR A 107 15.65 15.46 -1.18
CA THR A 107 14.77 16.27 -2.04
C THR A 107 14.48 17.63 -1.42
N LEU A 108 14.13 17.68 -0.12
CA LEU A 108 13.91 18.95 0.60
C LEU A 108 15.17 19.82 0.65
N GLY A 109 16.35 19.21 0.76
CA GLY A 109 17.62 19.93 0.80
C GLY A 109 18.04 20.54 -0.55
N SER A 110 17.58 19.95 -1.66
CA SER A 110 17.84 20.45 -3.02
C SER A 110 16.83 21.48 -3.52
N ASP A 111 15.76 21.73 -2.77
CA ASP A 111 14.68 22.60 -3.21
C ASP A 111 15.07 24.09 -3.09
N VAL A 112 14.73 24.87 -4.13
CA VAL A 112 15.15 26.28 -4.22
C VAL A 112 14.29 27.11 -3.27
N ARG A 113 14.92 27.69 -2.24
CA ARG A 113 14.24 28.58 -1.31
C ARG A 113 14.08 29.96 -1.92
N ASN A 114 12.82 30.38 -2.12
CA ASN A 114 12.50 31.77 -2.38
C ASN A 114 12.42 32.52 -1.04
N TYR A 115 13.35 33.46 -0.81
CA TYR A 115 13.40 34.26 0.41
C TYR A 115 12.43 35.45 0.38
N GLU A 116 11.87 35.77 -0.79
CA GLU A 116 10.85 36.80 -0.96
C GLU A 116 9.43 36.25 -0.71
N ASP A 117 9.28 34.92 -0.64
CA ASP A 117 8.04 34.25 -0.22
C ASP A 117 7.84 34.41 1.30
N ASP A 118 7.11 35.48 1.67
CA ASP A 118 6.68 35.74 3.05
C ASP A 118 5.42 34.93 3.44
N GLY A 119 4.99 34.00 2.58
CA GLY A 119 3.82 33.14 2.76
C GLY A 119 2.48 33.83 2.48
N ARG A 120 2.47 35.10 2.05
CA ARG A 120 1.24 35.82 1.69
C ARG A 120 0.93 35.70 0.20
N VAL A 121 -0.34 35.88 -0.13
CA VAL A 121 -0.83 35.96 -1.50
C VAL A 121 -1.32 37.37 -1.76
N ILE A 122 -0.77 38.04 -2.78
CA ILE A 122 -1.12 39.39 -3.18
C ILE A 122 -1.58 39.34 -4.63
N ASP A 123 -2.80 39.81 -4.92
CA ASP A 123 -3.41 39.81 -6.26
C ASP A 123 -3.35 38.46 -7.01
N GLY A 124 -3.44 37.36 -6.27
CA GLY A 124 -3.42 36.01 -6.83
C GLY A 124 -2.02 35.54 -7.27
N LYS A 125 -0.96 36.06 -6.65
CA LYS A 125 0.40 35.53 -6.74
C LYS A 125 0.99 35.38 -5.35
N ASN A 126 1.90 34.43 -5.15
CA ASN A 126 2.67 34.40 -3.91
C ASN A 126 3.49 35.71 -3.84
N ALA A 127 3.59 36.30 -2.66
CA ALA A 127 4.53 37.40 -2.46
C ALA A 127 5.94 36.89 -2.85
N GLY A 128 6.68 37.66 -3.65
CA GLY A 128 8.02 37.27 -4.10
C GLY A 128 8.10 36.37 -5.36
N GLU A 129 6.98 36.12 -6.04
CA GLU A 129 6.93 35.56 -7.42
C GLU A 129 6.66 36.61 -8.51
#